data_AF-A0A383AHN6-F1
#
_entry.id   AF-A0A383AHN6-F1
#
_cell.length_a   1.000
_cell.length_b   1.000
_cell.length_c   1.000
_cell.angle_alpha   90.00
_cell.angle_beta   90.00
_cell.angle_gamma   90.00
#
_symmetry.space_group_name_H-M   'P 1'
#
loop_
_entity.id
_entity.type
_entity.pdbx_description
1 polymer ?
#
loop_
_entity_poly.entity_id
_entity_poly.type
_entity_poly.pdbx_seq_one_letter_code
_entity_poly.pdbx_strand_id
1 'polypeptide(L)' 'IFFSFYFAMTGMHALHMIIGLGIMLWMIPRIRRGTYTREYFSPVENFGLYWHFVDIVWIFLFPLLYLIGRDPWMIIM' A
#
# COMPACT_ATOMS: atom_id res chain seq x y z
N ILE A 1 -2.09 -6.44 22.31
CA ILE A 1 -1.98 -5.08 21.72
C ILE A 1 -1.09 -5.09 20.49
N PHE A 2 0.20 -5.43 20.60
CA PHE A 2 1.12 -5.47 19.44
C PHE A 2 0.64 -6.36 18.28
N PHE A 3 0.21 -7.59 18.58
CA PHE A 3 -0.35 -8.51 17.59
C PHE A 3 -1.62 -7.98 16.90
N SER A 4 -2.50 -7.29 17.63
CA SER A 4 -3.72 -6.69 17.07
C SER A 4 -3.39 -5.55 16.10
N PHE A 5 -2.44 -4.68 16.45
CA PHE A 5 -1.96 -3.63 15.56
C PHE A 5 -1.23 -4.20 14.34
N TYR A 6 -0.43 -5.25 14.52
CA TYR A 6 0.24 -5.96 13.43
C TYR A 6 -0.76 -6.53 12.43
N PHE A 7 -1.77 -7.28 12.90
CA PHE A 7 -2.82 -7.83 12.03
C PHE A 7 -3.70 -6.74 11.41
N ALA A 8 -4.06 -5.70 12.15
CA ALA A 8 -4.87 -4.60 11.64
C ALA A 8 -4.15 -3.87 10.49
N MET A 9 -2.87 -3.52 10.67
CA MET A 9 -2.14 -2.80 9.63
C MET A 9 -1.78 -3.67 8.43
N THR A 10 -1.30 -4.90 8.67
CA THR A 10 -0.97 -5.83 7.57
C THR A 10 -2.24 -6.23 6.80
N GLY A 11 -3.36 -6.43 7.50
CA GLY A 11 -4.67 -6.73 6.91
C GLY A 11 -5.21 -5.57 6.07
N MET A 12 -5.13 -4.34 6.59
CA MET A 12 -5.51 -3.14 5.83
C MET A 12 -4.65 -2.95 4.57
N HIS A 13 -3.35 -3.20 4.65
CA HIS A 13 -2.45 -3.14 3.49
C HIS A 13 -2.79 -4.21 2.44
N ALA A 14 -3.01 -5.45 2.87
CA ALA A 14 -3.43 -6.53 1.97
C ALA A 14 -4.76 -6.22 1.26
N LEU A 15 -5.73 -5.68 2.00
CA LEU A 15 -7.01 -5.23 1.45
C LEU A 15 -6.81 -4.11 0.42
N HIS A 16 -5.95 -3.13 0.72
CA HIS A 16 -5.62 -2.05 -0.20
C HIS A 16 -4.97 -2.57 -1.49
N MET A 17 -4.03 -3.53 -1.41
CA MET A 17 -3.40 -4.14 -2.59
C MET A 17 -4.41 -4.86 -3.49
N ILE A 18 -5.40 -5.55 -2.91
CA ILE A 18 -6.48 -6.22 -3.67
C ILE A 18 -7.38 -5.18 -4.36
N ILE A 19 -7.78 -4.13 -3.66
CA ILE A 19 -8.59 -3.05 -4.25
C ILE A 19 -7.81 -2.36 -5.37
N GLY A 20 -6.54 -2.04 -5.14
CA GLY A 20 -5.70 -1.37 -6.12
C GLY A 20 -5.52 -2.20 -7.39
N LEU A 21 -5.26 -3.49 -7.23
CA LEU A 21 -5.16 -4.42 -8.36
C LEU A 21 -6.48 -4.52 -9.14
N GLY A 22 -7.62 -4.55 -8.45
CA GLY A 22 -8.96 -4.55 -9.07
C GLY A 22 -9.23 -3.30 -9.91
N ILE A 23 -8.91 -2.12 -9.37
CA ILE A 23 -9.05 -0.84 -10.08
C ILE A 23 -8.13 -0.81 -11.30
N MET A 24 -6.87 -1.24 -11.16
CA MET A 24 -5.91 -1.28 -12.26
C MET A 24 -6.39 -2.21 -13.38
N LEU A 25 -6.85 -3.43 -13.04
CA LEU A 25 -7.40 -4.38 -14.01
C LEU A 25 -8.65 -3.85 -14.72
N TRP A 26 -9.49 -3.07 -14.03
CA TRP A 26 -10.66 -2.44 -14.63
C TRP A 26 -10.29 -1.29 -15.58
N MET A 27 -9.21 -0.56 -15.30
CA MET A 27 -8.73 0.55 -16.13
C MET A 27 -8.00 0.07 -17.41
N ILE A 28 -7.26 -1.05 -17.36
CA ILE A 28 -6.51 -1.61 -18.51
C ILE A 28 -7.33 -1.74 -19.81
N PRO A 29 -8.52 -2.39 -19.84
CA PRO A 29 -9.29 -2.53 -21.07
C PRO A 29 -9.89 -1.19 -21.55
N ARG A 30 -10.08 -0.24 -20.64
CA ARG A 30 -10.55 1.12 -20.92
C ARG A 30 -9.47 1.95 -21.61
N ILE A 31 -8.22 1.78 -21.21
CA ILE A 31 -7.05 2.39 -21.86
C ILE A 31 -6.81 1.77 -23.24
N ARG A 32 -6.90 0.44 -23.37
CA ARG A 32 -6.68 -0.27 -24.64
C ARG A 32 -7.71 0.04 -25.74
N ARG A 33 -8.91 0.52 -25.39
CA ARG A 33 -9.96 0.92 -26.35
C ARG A 33 -9.74 2.31 -26.97
N GLY A 34 -8.59 2.96 -26.73
CA GLY A 34 -8.20 4.19 -27.42
C GLY A 34 -8.99 5.45 -27.00
N THR A 35 -9.68 5.41 -25.86
CA THR A 35 -10.58 6.48 -25.39
C THR A 35 -9.89 7.51 -24.50
N TYR A 36 -8.56 7.44 -24.34
CA TYR A 36 -7.78 8.36 -23.52
C TYR A 36 -6.90 9.23 -24.40
N THR A 37 -7.50 10.29 -24.94
CA THR A 37 -6.78 11.47 -25.43
C THR A 37 -5.95 12.05 -24.27
N ARG A 38 -4.74 12.55 -24.57
CA ARG A 38 -3.66 13.04 -23.66
C ARG A 38 -4.05 13.86 -22.42
N GLU A 39 -5.30 14.27 -22.28
CA GLU A 39 -5.84 15.15 -21.23
C GLU A 39 -6.54 14.38 -20.08
N TYR A 40 -6.96 13.12 -20.30
CA TYR A 40 -7.71 12.31 -19.33
C TYR A 40 -6.88 11.23 -18.61
N PHE A 41 -5.57 11.39 -18.50
CA PHE A 41 -4.74 10.51 -17.65
C PHE A 41 -4.88 10.79 -16.15
N SER A 42 -5.55 11.88 -15.77
CA SER A 42 -5.75 12.33 -14.39
C SER A 42 -6.24 11.24 -13.42
N PRO A 43 -7.17 10.32 -13.78
CA PRO A 43 -7.61 9.27 -12.85
C PRO A 43 -6.53 8.23 -12.56
N VAL A 44 -5.68 7.90 -13.55
CA VAL A 44 -4.59 6.91 -13.39
C VAL A 44 -3.45 7.53 -12.59
N GLU A 45 -3.12 8.79 -12.85
CA GLU A 45 -2.07 9.51 -12.15
C GLU A 45 -2.43 9.77 -10.68
N ASN A 46 -3.65 10.25 -10.39
CA ASN A 46 -4.12 10.39 -9.02
C ASN A 46 -4.19 9.06 -8.28
N PHE A 47 -4.64 7.99 -8.96
CA PHE A 47 -4.67 6.66 -8.38
C PHE A 47 -3.27 6.12 -8.08
N GLY A 48 -2.31 6.31 -9.01
CA GLY A 48 -0.91 5.96 -8.81
C GLY A 48 -0.28 6.75 -7.66
N LEU A 49 -0.52 8.06 -7.58
CA LEU A 49 -0.06 8.89 -6.46
C LEU A 49 -0.63 8.43 -5.12
N TYR A 50 -1.93 8.11 -5.06
CA TYR A 50 -2.56 7.56 -3.86
C TYR A 50 -1.97 6.20 -3.45
N TRP A 51 -1.76 5.30 -4.42
CA TRP A 51 -1.16 3.99 -4.17
C TRP A 51 0.27 4.15 -3.64
N HIS A 52 1.09 4.97 -4.29
CA HIS A 52 2.47 5.24 -3.85
C HIS A 52 2.53 5.88 -2.46
N PHE A 53 1.62 6.81 -2.14
CA PHE A 53 1.55 7.41 -0.81
C PHE A 53 1.33 6.34 0.28
N VAL A 54 0.40 5.41 0.06
CA VAL A 54 0.12 4.33 1.01
C VAL A 54 1.30 3.36 1.15
N ASP A 55 2.01 3.06 0.05
CA ASP A 55 3.20 2.21 0.05
C ASP A 55 4.35 2.84 0.87
N ILE A 56 4.59 4.14 0.70
CA ILE A 56 5.60 4.89 1.47
C ILE A 56 5.30 4.83 2.97
N VAL A 57 4.05 5.09 3.37
CA VAL A 57 3.61 4.98 4.78
C VAL A 57 3.92 3.59 5.34
N TRP A 58 3.78 2.54 4.51
CA TRP A 58 4.03 1.17 4.91
C TRP A 58 5.51 0.83 5.09
N ILE A 59 6.38 1.34 4.21
CA ILE A 59 7.84 1.23 4.33
C ILE A 59 8.35 1.82 5.64
N PHE A 60 7.71 2.85 6.19
CA PHE A 60 8.09 3.42 7.49
C PHE A 60 7.49 2.68 8.69
N LEU A 61 6.23 2.24 8.60
CA LEU A 61 5.55 1.55 9.69
C LEU A 61 6.06 0.13 9.93
N PHE A 62 6.41 -0.60 8.88
CA PHE A 62 6.84 -1.99 8.99
C PHE A 62 8.15 -2.14 9.81
N PRO A 63 9.24 -1.39 9.53
CA PRO A 63 10.45 -1.42 10.35
C PRO A 63 10.21 -0.85 11.74
N LEU A 64 9.38 0.19 11.88
CA LEU A 64 9.08 0.77 13.20
C LEU A 64 8.43 -0.26 14.12
N LEU A 65 7.50 -1.08 13.63
CA LEU A 65 6.96 -2.17 14.44
C LEU A 65 7.94 -3.34 14.58
N TYR A 66 8.58 -3.80 13.50
CA TYR A 66 9.38 -5.03 13.50
C TYR A 66 10.76 -4.87 14.17
N LEU A 67 11.42 -3.72 14.01
CA LEU A 67 12.73 -3.45 14.60
C LEU A 67 12.62 -3.04 16.07
N ILE A 68 11.61 -2.25 16.45
CA ILE A 68 11.44 -1.79 17.83
C ILE A 68 10.88 -2.89 18.74
N GLY A 69 10.17 -3.88 18.17
CA GLY A 69 9.72 -5.07 18.89
C GLY A 69 10.82 -6.12 19.14
N ARG A 70 12.05 -5.89 18.65
CA ARG A 70 13.23 -6.68 18.99
C ARG A 70 14.07 -5.85 19.96
N ASP A 71 13.81 -5.97 21.25
CA ASP A 71 14.75 -5.61 22.30
C ASP A 71 15.70 -6.81 22.56
N PRO A 72 16.92 -6.84 22.00
CA PRO A 72 17.92 -7.85 22.35
C PRO A 72 18.58 -7.57 23.73
N TRP A 73 18.21 -6.48 24.39
CA TRP A 73 18.91 -5.96 25.58
C TRP A 73 18.57 -6.68 26.89
N MET A 74 17.55 -7.55 26.92
CA MET A 74 17.20 -8.33 28.12
C MET A 74 17.95 -9.66 28.28
N ILE A 75 18.83 -10.03 27.33
CA ILE A 75 19.57 -11.32 27.35
C ILE A 75 21.00 -11.14 27.91
N ILE A 76 21.43 -9.91 28.21
CA ILE A 76 22.82 -9.59 28.62
C ILE A 76 22.90 -8.92 30.01
N MET A 77 21.89 -9.07 30.87
CA MET A 77 21.92 -8.60 32.28
C MET A 77 21.65 -9.75 33.24
#